data_AF-Q2USM9-F1
#
_entry.id   AF-Q2USM9-F1
#
_cell.length_a   1.000
_cell.length_b   1.000
_cell.length_c   1.000
_cell.angle_alpha   90.00
_cell.angle_beta   90.00
_cell.angle_gamma   90.00
#
_symmetry.space_group_name_H-M   'P 1'
#
loop_
_entity.id
_entity.type
_entity.pdbx_description
1 polymer ?
#
loop_
_entity_poly.entity_id
_entity_poly.type
_entity_poly.pdbx_seq_one_letter_code
_entity_poly.pdbx_strand_id
1 'polypeptide(L)'
;MLRRIQSLASIILLLSLICPVYSANGFVGYGVSMYKPPCAHACRSSITNPLNCSTNSNDDMGITWIIEKSPEPHCYATNDAFLQTLAYCIYSHCRTESNSTLQRYWEMNVAGSEKDQPLPNQAYQQALQNIGFRPNITANASTALESASLVSEELYKLNWRTLTVFEEVEATHEKFG
;
A
#
# COMPACT_ATOMS: atom_id res chain seq x y z
N MET A 1 53.35 1.12 9.69
CA MET A 1 52.07 1.38 10.38
C MET A 1 51.01 2.10 9.52
N LEU A 2 51.36 2.74 8.38
CA LEU A 2 50.36 3.45 7.55
C LEU A 2 49.41 2.55 6.72
N ARG A 3 49.75 1.30 6.41
CA ARG A 3 48.89 0.40 5.60
C ARG A 3 47.65 -0.13 6.35
N ARG A 4 47.66 -0.14 7.69
CA ARG A 4 46.51 -0.59 8.49
C ARG A 4 45.44 0.50 8.67
N ILE A 5 45.82 1.77 8.52
CA ILE A 5 44.91 2.91 8.71
C ILE A 5 43.98 3.08 7.48
N GLN A 6 44.50 2.82 6.27
CA GLN A 6 43.71 2.92 5.03
C GLN A 6 42.59 1.86 4.94
N SER A 7 42.79 0.66 5.51
CA SER A 7 41.80 -0.42 5.43
C SER A 7 40.59 -0.19 6.34
N LEU A 8 40.76 0.54 7.44
CA LEU A 8 39.67 0.83 8.38
C LEU A 8 38.80 1.99 7.89
N ALA A 9 39.39 2.97 7.20
CA ALA A 9 38.65 4.09 6.62
C ALA A 9 37.66 3.66 5.51
N SER A 10 38.00 2.61 4.74
CA SER A 10 37.12 2.06 3.69
C SER A 10 35.91 1.29 4.25
N ILE A 11 36.03 0.67 5.42
CA ILE A 11 34.95 -0.09 6.05
C ILE A 11 33.93 0.84 6.72
N ILE A 12 34.38 1.99 7.27
CA ILE A 12 33.50 2.95 7.95
C ILE A 12 32.60 3.71 6.95
N LEU A 13 33.02 3.87 5.69
CA LEU A 13 32.21 4.50 4.64
C LEU A 13 31.04 3.63 4.11
N LEU A 14 31.04 2.32 4.38
CA LEU A 14 29.99 1.40 3.93
C LEU A 14 28.82 1.27 4.90
N LEU A 15 28.95 1.74 6.15
CA LEU A 15 27.90 1.65 7.18
C LEU A 15 26.98 2.88 7.27
N SER A 16 27.27 3.98 6.57
CA SER A 16 26.43 5.18 6.60
C SER A 16 25.27 5.18 5.59
N LEU A 17 25.15 4.14 4.75
CA LEU A 17 24.09 4.04 3.73
C LEU A 17 22.87 3.21 4.15
N ILE A 18 22.72 2.94 5.44
CA ILE A 18 21.46 2.42 5.98
C ILE A 18 20.70 3.66 6.46
N CYS A 19 19.97 4.33 5.57
CA CYS A 19 18.96 5.29 6.01
C CYS A 19 17.85 4.46 6.67
N PRO A 20 17.70 4.45 8.01
CA PRO A 20 16.49 3.91 8.59
C PRO A 20 15.33 4.72 8.03
N VAL A 21 14.37 4.00 7.48
CA VAL A 21 13.10 4.55 7.08
C VAL A 21 12.43 5.10 8.34
N TYR A 22 12.46 6.41 8.51
CA TYR A 22 11.64 7.08 9.52
C TYR A 22 10.21 7.16 8.98
N SER A 23 9.26 6.56 9.68
CA SER A 23 7.87 7.01 9.60
C SER A 23 7.87 8.47 10.04
N ALA A 24 7.56 9.38 9.11
CA ALA A 24 7.52 10.80 9.41
C ALA A 24 6.26 11.07 10.26
N ASN A 25 6.45 11.30 11.56
CA ASN A 25 5.40 11.81 12.42
C ASN A 25 5.36 13.33 12.26
N GLY A 26 4.22 13.88 11.86
CA GLY A 26 4.05 15.32 11.69
C GLY A 26 2.74 15.67 11.01
N PHE A 27 2.51 16.97 10.87
CA PHE A 27 1.29 17.52 10.28
C PHE A 27 1.36 17.48 8.74
N VAL A 28 0.25 17.08 8.11
CA VAL A 28 0.13 17.03 6.64
C VAL A 28 0.42 18.42 6.08
N GLY A 29 1.31 18.52 5.09
CA GLY A 29 1.71 19.81 4.51
C GLY A 29 3.04 20.38 5.02
N TYR A 30 3.60 19.89 6.13
CA TYR A 30 4.97 20.21 6.59
C TYR A 30 5.96 19.07 6.30
N GLY A 31 6.03 18.64 5.04
CA GLY A 31 6.90 17.54 4.62
C GLY A 31 6.38 16.14 4.94
N VAL A 32 5.25 16.05 5.66
CA VAL A 32 4.46 14.83 5.83
C VAL A 32 3.30 14.85 4.85
N SER A 33 2.99 13.68 4.29
CA SER A 33 1.89 13.49 3.35
C SER A 33 1.12 12.24 3.73
N MET A 34 -0.20 12.32 3.68
CA MET A 34 -1.08 11.23 4.10
C MET A 34 -1.42 10.31 2.92
N TYR A 35 -1.63 10.88 1.73
CA TYR A 35 -2.08 10.13 0.55
C TYR A 35 -1.14 10.25 -0.65
N LYS A 36 0.18 10.09 -0.45
CA LYS A 36 1.15 10.05 -1.56
C LYS A 36 1.61 8.63 -1.91
N PRO A 37 1.52 8.19 -3.18
CA PRO A 37 0.85 8.87 -4.30
C PRO A 37 -0.68 8.61 -4.27
N PRO A 38 -1.53 9.62 -4.59
CA PRO A 38 -2.98 9.49 -4.43
C PRO A 38 -3.58 8.44 -5.36
N CYS A 39 -2.94 8.18 -6.50
CA CYS A 39 -3.36 7.14 -7.44
C CYS A 39 -3.30 5.74 -6.80
N ALA A 40 -2.31 5.45 -5.94
CA ALA A 40 -2.14 4.14 -5.35
C ALA A 40 -3.10 3.93 -4.18
N HIS A 41 -3.27 4.96 -3.33
CA HIS A 41 -4.31 4.96 -2.30
C HIS A 41 -5.71 4.81 -2.91
N ALA A 42 -6.00 5.51 -4.01
CA ALA A 42 -7.27 5.37 -4.71
C ALA A 42 -7.51 3.94 -5.21
N CYS A 43 -6.49 3.28 -5.78
CA CYS A 43 -6.57 1.87 -6.16
C CYS A 43 -6.90 0.98 -4.97
N ARG A 44 -6.19 1.15 -3.84
CA ARG A 44 -6.42 0.38 -2.61
C ARG A 44 -7.82 0.57 -2.02
N SER A 45 -8.35 1.79 -2.08
CA SER A 45 -9.70 2.13 -1.61
C SER A 45 -10.81 1.68 -2.57
N SER A 46 -10.47 1.37 -3.82
CA SER A 46 -11.45 0.95 -4.83
C SER A 46 -11.68 -0.56 -4.88
N ILE A 47 -10.89 -1.33 -4.13
CA ILE A 47 -11.07 -2.78 -3.97
C ILE A 47 -11.85 -3.01 -2.69
N THR A 48 -13.18 -3.07 -2.81
CA THR A 48 -14.12 -3.25 -1.69
C THR A 48 -14.63 -4.69 -1.58
N ASN A 49 -14.16 -5.58 -2.45
CA ASN A 49 -14.53 -6.99 -2.47
C ASN A 49 -14.23 -7.70 -1.13
N PRO A 50 -15.10 -8.61 -0.69
CA PRO A 50 -14.75 -9.60 0.31
C PRO A 50 -13.52 -10.42 -0.13
N LEU A 51 -12.67 -10.80 0.83
CA LEU A 51 -11.50 -11.62 0.56
C LEU A 51 -11.64 -13.00 1.20
N ASN A 52 -11.26 -14.03 0.45
CA ASN A 52 -11.18 -15.40 0.96
C ASN A 52 -9.86 -15.56 1.72
N CYS A 53 -9.89 -15.26 3.02
CA CYS A 53 -8.75 -15.39 3.92
C CYS A 53 -8.81 -16.74 4.64
N SER A 54 -7.74 -17.52 4.65
CA SER A 54 -7.65 -18.68 5.55
C SER A 54 -7.57 -18.18 7.00
N THR A 55 -8.66 -18.31 7.75
CA THR A 55 -8.74 -17.91 9.15
C THR A 55 -7.83 -18.77 10.03
N ASN A 56 -6.75 -18.18 10.53
CA ASN A 56 -6.04 -18.64 11.74
C ASN A 56 -6.32 -17.70 12.92
N SER A 57 -7.50 -17.08 12.98
CA SER A 57 -7.88 -16.15 14.04
C SER A 57 -8.75 -16.87 15.07
N ASN A 58 -8.11 -17.34 16.14
CA ASN A 58 -8.77 -17.75 17.39
C ASN A 58 -9.20 -16.50 18.15
N ASP A 59 -10.30 -15.84 17.77
CA ASP A 59 -10.88 -14.75 18.55
C ASP A 59 -12.35 -15.03 18.83
N ASP A 60 -12.57 -15.82 19.88
CA ASP A 60 -13.79 -15.82 20.67
C ASP A 60 -13.74 -14.58 21.58
N MET A 61 -14.47 -13.52 21.25
CA MET A 61 -14.95 -12.51 22.22
C MET A 61 -16.06 -11.63 21.62
N GLY A 62 -17.29 -11.88 22.06
CA GLY A 62 -18.20 -10.85 22.59
C GLY A 62 -18.80 -9.77 21.67
N ILE A 63 -20.14 -9.80 21.59
CA ILE A 63 -21.09 -8.74 21.17
C ILE A 63 -21.27 -8.54 19.65
N THR A 64 -22.29 -9.21 19.12
CA THR A 64 -22.76 -9.14 17.73
C THR A 64 -23.43 -7.81 17.41
N TRP A 65 -22.64 -6.83 17.00
CA TRP A 65 -23.04 -5.92 15.92
C TRP A 65 -22.56 -6.58 14.62
N ILE A 66 -23.46 -6.87 13.68
CA ILE A 66 -23.05 -7.38 12.35
C ILE A 66 -22.44 -6.20 11.58
N ILE A 67 -21.23 -5.80 11.97
CA ILE A 67 -20.30 -5.10 11.11
C ILE A 67 -19.64 -6.21 10.31
N GLU A 68 -19.75 -6.19 8.97
CA GLU A 68 -18.87 -7.03 8.15
C GLU A 68 -17.43 -6.73 8.58
N LYS A 69 -16.82 -7.67 9.32
CA LYS A 69 -15.46 -7.50 9.83
C LYS A 69 -14.57 -7.36 8.62
N SER A 70 -13.98 -6.17 8.43
CA SER A 70 -12.98 -5.96 7.39
C SER A 70 -11.90 -7.05 7.50
N PRO A 71 -11.40 -7.57 6.37
CA PRO A 71 -10.29 -8.53 6.38
C PRO A 71 -9.14 -8.04 7.25
N GLU A 72 -8.49 -8.97 7.95
CA GLU A 72 -7.33 -8.64 8.78
C GLU A 72 -6.14 -8.21 7.90
N PRO A 73 -5.22 -7.36 8.42
CA PRO A 73 -4.03 -6.92 7.69
C PRO A 73 -3.24 -8.05 7.05
N HIS A 74 -3.12 -9.18 7.76
CA HIS A 74 -2.44 -10.37 7.26
C HIS A 74 -3.10 -10.96 5.99
N CYS A 75 -4.43 -10.89 5.89
CA CYS A 75 -5.12 -11.35 4.70
C CYS A 75 -4.81 -10.46 3.49
N TYR A 76 -4.84 -9.14 3.65
CA TYR A 76 -4.45 -8.23 2.58
C TYR A 76 -3.00 -8.44 2.14
N ALA A 77 -2.10 -8.76 3.08
CA ALA A 77 -0.69 -9.02 2.79
C ALA A 77 -0.42 -10.34 2.05
N THR A 78 -1.37 -11.29 2.06
CA THR A 78 -1.13 -12.66 1.57
C THR A 78 -2.11 -13.15 0.52
N ASN A 79 -3.23 -12.46 0.29
CA ASN A 79 -4.23 -12.84 -0.69
C ASN A 79 -3.79 -12.46 -2.12
N ASP A 80 -3.44 -13.46 -2.92
CA ASP A 80 -2.92 -13.26 -4.28
C ASP A 80 -3.89 -12.48 -5.20
N ALA A 81 -5.18 -12.79 -5.15
CA ALA A 81 -6.17 -12.12 -6.00
C ALA A 81 -6.26 -10.62 -5.70
N PHE A 82 -6.20 -10.26 -4.43
CA PHE A 82 -6.14 -8.89 -3.95
C PHE A 82 -4.85 -8.19 -4.37
N LEU A 83 -3.68 -8.79 -4.09
CA LEU A 83 -2.38 -8.23 -4.46
C LEU A 83 -2.30 -8.01 -5.97
N GLN A 84 -2.66 -9.00 -6.78
CA GLN A 84 -2.62 -8.89 -8.24
C GLN A 84 -3.57 -7.80 -8.77
N THR A 85 -4.79 -7.73 -8.24
CA THR A 85 -5.76 -6.68 -8.61
C THR A 85 -5.23 -5.29 -8.26
N LEU A 86 -4.68 -5.12 -7.06
CA LEU A 86 -4.08 -3.87 -6.62
C LEU A 86 -2.87 -3.49 -7.46
N ALA A 87 -1.98 -4.44 -7.73
CA ALA A 87 -0.79 -4.22 -8.53
C ALA A 87 -1.16 -3.78 -9.96
N TYR A 88 -2.15 -4.41 -10.57
CA TYR A 88 -2.64 -4.05 -11.90
C TYR A 88 -3.30 -2.67 -11.93
N CYS A 89 -4.09 -2.33 -10.91
CA CYS A 89 -4.67 -1.00 -10.79
C CYS A 89 -3.57 0.08 -10.70
N ILE A 90 -2.59 -0.11 -9.82
CA ILE A 90 -1.47 0.83 -9.66
C ILE A 90 -0.70 0.96 -10.98
N TYR A 91 -0.41 -0.15 -11.66
CA TYR A 91 0.24 -0.14 -12.97
C TYR A 91 -0.52 0.69 -14.01
N SER A 92 -1.85 0.57 -14.03
CA SER A 92 -2.71 1.24 -15.01
C SER A 92 -2.85 2.74 -14.75
N HIS A 93 -2.86 3.16 -13.49
CA HIS A 93 -3.21 4.51 -13.08
C HIS A 93 -2.04 5.38 -12.59
N CYS A 94 -0.96 4.78 -12.06
CA CYS A 94 0.18 5.51 -11.49
C CYS A 94 1.37 5.62 -12.46
N ARG A 95 1.10 5.97 -13.73
CA ARG A 95 2.14 5.94 -14.80
C ARG A 95 3.26 6.98 -14.66
N THR A 96 3.07 8.01 -13.85
CA THR A 96 4.06 9.07 -13.60
C THR A 96 4.94 8.79 -12.38
N GLU A 97 4.57 7.80 -11.57
CA GLU A 97 5.29 7.47 -10.34
C GLU A 97 6.48 6.56 -10.64
N SER A 98 7.56 6.74 -9.88
CA SER A 98 8.72 5.87 -10.00
C SER A 98 8.45 4.50 -9.38
N ASN A 99 9.08 3.44 -9.90
CA ASN A 99 8.96 2.09 -9.33
C ASN A 99 9.39 2.04 -7.86
N SER A 100 10.36 2.84 -7.42
CA SER A 100 10.76 2.90 -6.02
C SER A 100 9.69 3.55 -5.15
N THR A 101 9.02 4.61 -5.64
CA THR A 101 7.85 5.20 -4.96
C THR A 101 6.73 4.18 -4.80
N LEU A 102 6.42 3.44 -5.86
CA LEU A 102 5.35 2.44 -5.84
C LEU A 102 5.68 1.24 -4.95
N GLN A 103 6.91 0.74 -4.99
CA GLN A 103 7.38 -0.31 -4.10
C GLN A 103 7.34 0.13 -2.64
N ARG A 104 7.74 1.38 -2.37
CA ARG A 104 7.67 1.97 -1.02
C ARG A 104 6.23 2.07 -0.53
N TYR A 105 5.32 2.54 -1.37
CA TYR A 105 3.89 2.56 -1.06
C TYR A 105 3.38 1.15 -0.75
N TRP A 106 3.75 0.18 -1.59
CA TRP A 106 3.32 -1.21 -1.49
C TRP A 106 3.65 -1.83 -0.13
N GLU A 107 4.89 -1.69 0.32
CA GLU A 107 5.37 -2.21 1.61
C GLU A 107 4.63 -1.59 2.81
N MET A 108 4.23 -0.33 2.69
CA MET A 108 3.76 0.48 3.82
C MET A 108 2.23 0.60 3.92
N ASN A 109 1.47 0.21 2.89
CA ASN A 109 0.04 0.55 2.81
C ASN A 109 -0.88 -0.59 2.35
N VAL A 110 -0.36 -1.67 1.76
CA VAL A 110 -1.19 -2.76 1.22
C VAL A 110 -1.97 -3.47 2.32
N ALA A 111 -1.28 -3.86 3.39
CA ALA A 111 -1.85 -4.48 4.59
C ALA A 111 -2.57 -3.48 5.51
N GLY A 112 -2.34 -2.19 5.29
CA GLY A 112 -2.68 -1.07 6.15
C GLY A 112 -1.41 -0.25 6.47
N SER A 113 -1.55 0.80 7.29
CA SER A 113 -0.47 1.73 7.65
C SER A 113 -0.16 1.76 9.16
N GLU A 114 -0.72 0.83 9.95
CA GLU A 114 -0.49 0.79 11.39
C GLU A 114 0.87 0.17 11.72
N LYS A 115 1.36 0.45 12.93
CA LYS A 115 2.59 -0.13 13.42
C LYS A 115 2.49 -1.66 13.51
N ASP A 116 3.59 -2.35 13.21
CA ASP A 116 3.74 -3.80 13.33
C ASP A 116 2.82 -4.63 12.40
N GLN A 117 2.25 -4.01 11.37
CA GLN A 117 1.52 -4.72 10.32
C GLN A 117 2.45 -5.52 9.40
N PRO A 118 1.96 -6.67 8.87
CA PRO A 118 2.77 -7.54 8.04
C PRO A 118 3.09 -6.90 6.68
N LEU A 119 4.32 -7.14 6.20
CA LEU A 119 4.68 -6.81 4.83
C LEU A 119 3.94 -7.74 3.85
N PRO A 120 3.60 -7.26 2.64
CA PRO A 120 3.08 -8.12 1.58
C PRO A 120 4.04 -9.28 1.28
N ASN A 121 3.49 -10.47 1.06
CA ASN A 121 4.27 -11.69 0.77
C ASN A 121 5.00 -11.63 -0.59
N GLN A 122 4.64 -10.68 -1.45
CA GLN A 122 5.20 -10.45 -2.78
C GLN A 122 5.55 -8.97 -2.94
N ALA A 123 6.65 -8.68 -3.62
CA ALA A 123 6.98 -7.32 -4.04
C ALA A 123 5.99 -6.82 -5.11
N TYR A 124 5.84 -5.50 -5.27
CA TYR A 124 4.89 -4.90 -6.22
C TYR A 124 5.07 -5.44 -7.65
N GLN A 125 6.31 -5.45 -8.14
CA GLN A 125 6.62 -5.92 -9.49
C GLN A 125 6.39 -7.43 -9.63
N GLN A 126 6.63 -8.21 -8.56
CA GLN A 126 6.38 -9.64 -8.57
C GLN A 126 4.88 -9.94 -8.65
N ALA A 127 4.06 -9.23 -7.86
CA ALA A 127 2.61 -9.36 -7.92
C ALA A 127 2.06 -9.04 -9.33
N LEU A 128 2.61 -8.00 -9.99
CA LEU A 128 2.23 -7.64 -11.35
C LEU A 128 2.65 -8.70 -12.39
N GLN A 129 3.85 -9.28 -12.25
CA GLN A 129 4.34 -10.33 -13.16
C GLN A 129 3.57 -11.64 -13.00
N ASN A 130 3.20 -11.97 -11.76
CA ASN A 130 2.47 -13.20 -11.43
C ASN A 130 1.06 -13.26 -12.03
N ILE A 131 0.50 -12.14 -12.47
CA ILE A 131 -0.81 -12.12 -13.14
C ILE A 131 -0.79 -12.99 -14.39
N GLY A 132 0.27 -12.94 -15.20
CA GLY A 132 0.41 -13.76 -16.41
C GLY A 132 -0.57 -13.44 -17.55
N PHE A 133 -1.60 -12.62 -17.32
CA PHE A 133 -2.56 -12.16 -18.32
C PHE A 133 -2.94 -10.69 -18.09
N ARG A 134 -3.69 -10.10 -19.03
CA ARG A 134 -4.27 -8.76 -18.87
C ARG A 134 -5.71 -8.89 -18.35
N PRO A 135 -6.03 -8.45 -17.12
CA PRO A 135 -7.40 -8.44 -16.62
C PRO A 135 -8.32 -7.63 -17.56
N ASN A 136 -9.51 -8.18 -17.83
CA ASN A 136 -10.52 -7.56 -18.70
C ASN A 136 -11.92 -7.53 -18.06
N ILE A 137 -12.08 -8.13 -16.88
CA ILE A 137 -13.33 -8.16 -16.12
C ILE A 137 -13.20 -7.24 -14.92
N THR A 138 -14.18 -6.36 -14.72
CA THR A 138 -14.29 -5.54 -13.52
C THR A 138 -14.81 -6.37 -12.36
N ALA A 139 -14.15 -6.29 -11.20
CA ALA A 139 -14.56 -7.01 -10.00
C ALA A 139 -15.95 -6.56 -9.54
N ASN A 140 -16.83 -7.52 -9.24
CA ASN A 140 -18.13 -7.25 -8.64
C ASN A 140 -17.95 -7.11 -7.13
N ALA A 141 -18.14 -5.92 -6.58
CA ALA A 141 -17.93 -5.63 -5.16
C ALA A 141 -18.74 -6.52 -4.20
N SER A 142 -19.86 -7.09 -4.66
CA SER A 142 -20.70 -7.99 -3.84
C SER A 142 -20.19 -9.43 -3.80
N THR A 143 -19.15 -9.78 -4.55
CA THR A 143 -18.60 -11.13 -4.61
C THR A 143 -17.15 -11.15 -4.15
N ALA A 144 -16.74 -12.28 -3.56
CA ALA A 144 -15.36 -12.49 -3.16
C ALA A 144 -14.41 -12.32 -4.35
N LEU A 145 -13.23 -11.74 -4.09
CA LEU A 145 -12.21 -11.56 -5.11
C LEU A 145 -11.43 -12.87 -5.29
N GLU A 146 -11.67 -13.56 -6.41
CA GLU A 146 -11.08 -14.88 -6.68
C GLU A 146 -9.84 -14.82 -7.60
N SER A 147 -9.72 -13.77 -8.42
CA SER A 147 -8.61 -13.60 -9.35
C SER A 147 -8.30 -12.14 -9.63
N ALA A 148 -7.13 -11.88 -10.24
CA ALA A 148 -6.76 -10.57 -10.75
C ALA A 148 -7.87 -9.97 -11.63
N SER A 149 -8.38 -8.80 -11.24
CA SER A 149 -9.52 -8.14 -11.88
C SER A 149 -9.25 -6.66 -12.11
N LEU A 150 -10.12 -6.00 -12.88
CA LEU A 150 -10.14 -4.55 -13.00
C LEU A 150 -10.91 -3.93 -11.81
N VAL A 151 -10.45 -2.79 -11.32
CA VAL A 151 -11.25 -1.97 -10.40
C VAL A 151 -12.31 -1.19 -11.17
N SER A 152 -13.39 -0.77 -10.50
CA SER A 152 -14.36 0.16 -11.10
C SER A 152 -13.69 1.51 -11.37
N GLU A 153 -13.67 1.93 -12.65
CA GLU A 153 -13.09 3.20 -13.09
C GLU A 153 -13.78 4.41 -12.43
N GLU A 154 -15.10 4.32 -12.24
CA GLU A 154 -15.88 5.36 -11.59
C GLU A 154 -15.47 5.49 -10.12
N LEU A 155 -15.40 4.36 -9.40
CA LEU A 155 -14.99 4.34 -7.99
C LEU A 155 -13.54 4.81 -7.82
N TYR A 156 -12.64 4.38 -8.71
CA TYR A 156 -11.26 4.85 -8.74
C TYR A 156 -11.19 6.37 -8.88
N LYS A 157 -11.90 6.96 -9.85
CA LYS A 157 -11.90 8.41 -10.06
C LYS A 157 -12.46 9.17 -8.87
N LEU A 158 -13.52 8.66 -8.25
CA LEU A 158 -14.10 9.25 -7.05
C LEU A 158 -13.07 9.22 -5.91
N ASN A 159 -12.48 8.07 -5.61
CA ASN A 159 -11.47 7.94 -4.56
C ASN A 159 -10.24 8.80 -4.85
N TRP A 160 -9.74 8.83 -6.08
CA TRP A 160 -8.58 9.64 -6.46
C TRP A 160 -8.83 11.14 -6.27
N ARG A 161 -9.98 11.64 -6.72
CA ARG A 161 -10.35 13.05 -6.55
C ARG A 161 -10.50 13.40 -5.07
N THR A 162 -11.23 12.57 -4.32
CA THR A 162 -11.43 12.75 -2.89
C THR A 162 -10.09 12.82 -2.17
N LEU A 163 -9.24 11.81 -2.31
CA LEU A 163 -7.95 11.75 -1.61
C LEU A 163 -7.01 12.90 -1.99
N THR A 164 -7.03 13.33 -3.26
CA THR A 164 -6.25 14.48 -3.72
C THR A 164 -6.73 15.77 -3.06
N VAL A 165 -8.04 16.00 -2.99
CA VAL A 165 -8.63 17.18 -2.35
C VAL A 165 -8.40 17.16 -0.84
N PHE A 166 -8.57 16.00 -0.19
CA PHE A 166 -8.31 15.86 1.24
C PHE A 166 -6.86 16.23 1.59
N GLU A 167 -5.88 15.72 0.85
CA GLU A 167 -4.47 16.08 1.05
C GLU A 167 -4.24 17.60 0.90
N GLU A 168 -4.85 18.24 -0.10
CA GLU A 168 -4.73 19.68 -0.32
C GLU A 168 -5.38 20.51 0.80
N VAL A 169 -6.58 20.11 1.23
CA VAL A 169 -7.32 20.78 2.31
C VAL A 169 -6.55 20.66 3.63
N GLU A 170 -6.08 19.46 3.99
CA GLU A 170 -5.30 19.27 5.23
C GLU A 170 -4.00 20.07 5.19
N ALA A 171 -3.27 20.06 4.06
CA ALA A 171 -2.05 20.87 3.92
C ALA A 171 -2.33 22.38 4.02
N THR A 172 -3.49 22.83 3.54
CA THR A 172 -3.92 24.24 3.65
C THR A 172 -4.33 24.59 5.07
N HIS A 173 -5.08 23.71 5.73
CA HIS A 173 -5.54 23.86 7.10
C HIS A 173 -4.37 23.95 8.07
N GLU A 174 -3.36 23.09 7.94
CA GLU A 174 -2.14 23.13 8.77
C GLU A 174 -1.32 24.41 8.57
N LYS A 175 -1.47 25.09 7.43
CA LYS A 175 -0.76 26.34 7.13
C LYS A 175 -1.50 27.59 7.59
N PHE A 176 -2.83 27.59 7.57
CA PHE A 176 -3.66 28.80 7.70
C PHE A 176 -4.85 28.68 8.67
N GLY A 177 -5.11 27.49 9.22
CA GLY A 177 -6.21 27.19 10.14
C GLY A 177 -6.01 27.71 11.55
#